data_AF-A0A7Y5LF62-F1
#
_entry.id   AF-A0A7Y5LF62-F1
#
_cell.length_a   1.000
_cell.length_b   1.000
_cell.length_c   1.000
_cell.angle_alpha   90.00
_cell.angle_beta   90.00
_cell.angle_gamma   90.00
#
_symmetry.space_group_name_H-M   'P 1'
#
loop_
_entity.id
_entity.type
_entity.pdbx_description
1 polymer ?
#
loop_
_entity_poly.entity_id
_entity_poly.type
_entity_poly.pdbx_seq_one_letter_code
_entity_poly.pdbx_strand_id
1 'polypeptide(L)'
;MTRRLWLTGMVSLTVLGTEPLRLHPENPHYFLFRGKPAVLITSGEHYGAVLNLDFNYTRYLETLNRDRLNLTRTFTGVYSEVPGSFQIASNTLAPKPGRFIAPWQRASTNSIA
;
A
#
# COMPACT_ATOMS: atom_id res chain seq x y z
N MET A 1 26.10 -59.84 18.54
CA MET A 1 25.87 -59.07 17.30
C MET A 1 24.57 -58.29 17.49
N THR A 2 24.64 -57.01 17.88
CA THR A 2 23.44 -56.22 18.18
C THR A 2 23.64 -54.84 17.57
N ARG A 3 23.09 -54.67 16.36
CA ARG A 3 23.25 -53.47 15.54
C ARG A 3 22.17 -52.47 15.94
N ARG A 4 22.52 -51.46 16.73
CA ARG A 4 21.61 -50.34 17.06
C ARG A 4 21.58 -49.39 15.87
N LEU A 5 20.42 -49.31 15.21
CA LEU A 5 20.13 -48.31 14.18
C LEU A 5 19.67 -47.04 14.88
N TRP A 6 20.38 -45.94 14.67
CA TRP A 6 19.90 -44.60 15.05
C TRP A 6 19.12 -44.03 13.86
N LEU A 7 17.82 -43.82 14.02
CA LEU A 7 17.03 -43.02 13.09
C LEU A 7 17.16 -41.55 13.50
N THR A 8 17.97 -40.81 12.74
CA THR A 8 17.98 -39.35 12.80
C THR A 8 16.74 -38.85 12.05
N GLY A 9 15.70 -38.43 12.77
CA GLY A 9 14.53 -37.80 12.16
C GLY A 9 14.88 -36.41 11.65
N MET A 10 14.80 -36.19 10.33
CA MET A 10 14.81 -34.85 9.74
C MET A 10 13.48 -34.17 10.02
N VAL A 11 13.48 -33.18 10.92
CA VAL A 11 12.35 -32.27 11.09
C VAL A 11 12.44 -31.22 9.98
N SER A 12 11.53 -31.29 9.01
CA SER A 12 11.36 -30.24 8.00
C SER A 12 10.64 -29.06 8.64
N LEU A 13 11.35 -27.96 8.86
CA LEU A 13 10.75 -26.71 9.28
C LEU A 13 10.11 -26.06 8.05
N THR A 14 8.78 -26.10 7.93
CA THR A 14 8.07 -25.30 6.94
C THR A 14 8.22 -23.82 7.30
N VAL A 15 9.02 -23.11 6.52
CA VAL A 15 8.99 -21.64 6.53
C VAL A 15 7.61 -21.25 6.02
N LEU A 16 6.70 -20.88 6.93
CA LEU A 16 5.49 -20.15 6.56
C LEU A 16 5.96 -18.81 5.99
N GLY A 17 6.18 -18.76 4.68
CA GLY A 17 6.30 -17.51 3.97
C GLY A 17 5.11 -16.65 4.37
N THR A 18 5.36 -15.43 4.82
CA THR A 18 4.29 -14.51 5.21
C THR A 18 3.49 -14.16 3.97
N GLU A 19 2.42 -14.91 3.70
CA GLU A 19 1.49 -14.62 2.62
C GLU A 19 1.03 -13.15 2.76
N PRO A 20 1.10 -12.33 1.70
CA PRO A 20 0.89 -10.89 1.79
C PRO A 20 -0.50 -10.57 2.34
N LEU A 21 -1.56 -11.01 1.66
CA LEU A 21 -2.96 -10.85 2.04
C LEU A 21 -3.75 -11.93 1.30
N ARG A 22 -4.69 -12.62 1.98
CA ARG A 22 -5.61 -13.57 1.33
C ARG A 22 -6.97 -13.59 2.02
N LEU A 23 -7.99 -14.14 1.36
CA LEU A 23 -9.29 -14.37 2.01
C LEU A 23 -9.15 -15.40 3.15
N HIS A 24 -9.92 -15.21 4.22
CA HIS A 24 -10.00 -16.16 5.31
C HIS A 24 -10.71 -17.43 4.83
N PRO A 25 -10.15 -18.63 5.08
CA PRO A 25 -10.61 -19.86 4.44
C PRO A 25 -11.99 -20.30 4.94
N GLU A 26 -12.33 -19.98 6.19
CA GLU A 26 -13.63 -20.31 6.80
C GLU A 26 -14.66 -19.18 6.66
N ASN A 27 -14.24 -17.95 6.34
CA ASN A 27 -15.15 -16.81 6.22
C ASN A 27 -14.62 -15.81 5.18
N PRO A 28 -14.99 -15.92 3.91
CA PRO A 28 -14.41 -15.14 2.82
C PRO A 28 -14.75 -13.64 2.88
N HIS A 29 -15.51 -13.17 3.86
CA HIS A 29 -15.73 -11.74 4.09
C HIS A 29 -14.56 -11.05 4.85
N TYR A 30 -13.62 -11.82 5.39
CA TYR A 30 -12.45 -11.31 6.11
C TYR A 30 -11.14 -11.69 5.40
N PHE A 31 -10.08 -10.94 5.69
CA PHE A 31 -8.73 -11.26 5.22
C PHE A 31 -7.88 -11.92 6.30
N LEU A 32 -6.87 -12.66 5.86
CA LEU A 32 -5.70 -13.01 6.64
C LEU A 32 -4.51 -12.19 6.14
N PHE A 33 -3.85 -11.49 7.06
CA PHE A 33 -2.59 -10.78 6.83
C PHE A 33 -1.53 -11.42 7.74
N ARG A 34 -0.48 -12.02 7.15
CA ARG A 34 0.56 -12.75 7.91
C ARG A 34 -0.01 -13.78 8.90
N GLY A 35 -1.01 -14.54 8.45
CA GLY A 35 -1.69 -15.57 9.24
C GLY A 35 -2.67 -15.07 10.30
N LYS A 36 -2.89 -13.76 10.43
CA LYS A 36 -3.81 -13.17 11.41
C LYS A 36 -5.05 -12.58 10.72
N PRO A 37 -6.26 -12.76 11.29
CA PRO A 37 -7.46 -12.08 10.81
C PRO A 37 -7.24 -10.56 10.76
N ALA A 38 -7.63 -9.94 9.65
CA ALA A 38 -7.43 -8.52 9.40
C ALA A 38 -8.67 -7.91 8.71
N VAL A 39 -9.03 -6.71 9.17
CA VAL A 39 -9.96 -5.81 8.49
C VAL A 39 -9.15 -4.61 8.01
N LEU A 40 -9.37 -4.18 6.78
CA LEU A 40 -8.68 -3.02 6.22
C LEU A 40 -9.47 -1.75 6.55
N ILE A 41 -8.87 -0.84 7.31
CA ILE A 41 -9.52 0.37 7.84
C ILE A 41 -8.59 1.57 7.66
N THR A 42 -9.15 2.71 7.25
CA THR A 42 -8.39 3.94 7.02
C THR A 42 -9.23 5.21 7.18
N SER A 43 -8.55 6.32 7.40
CA SER A 43 -9.04 7.69 7.18
C SER A 43 -8.38 8.16 5.87
N GLY A 44 -8.98 7.73 4.76
CA GLY A 44 -8.34 7.85 3.45
C GLY A 44 -8.34 9.28 2.95
N GLU A 45 -7.15 9.85 2.79
CA GLU A 45 -6.97 11.06 1.97
C GLU A 45 -7.38 10.77 0.52
N HIS A 46 -7.80 11.81 -0.20
CA HIS A 46 -8.05 11.69 -1.62
C HIS A 46 -6.76 11.27 -2.35
N TYR A 47 -6.85 10.50 -3.44
CA TYR A 47 -5.78 9.61 -3.94
C TYR A 47 -4.41 10.25 -4.27
N GLY A 48 -4.27 11.57 -4.12
CA GLY A 48 -3.08 12.37 -4.39
C GLY A 48 -1.96 12.35 -3.34
N ALA A 49 -2.10 11.59 -2.25
CA ALA A 49 -1.18 11.64 -1.11
C ALA A 49 0.32 11.51 -1.46
N VAL A 50 0.71 10.69 -2.45
CA VAL A 50 2.13 10.49 -2.83
C VAL A 50 2.52 11.08 -4.19
N LEU A 51 1.60 11.77 -4.86
CA LEU A 51 1.86 12.43 -6.16
C LEU A 51 1.81 13.96 -6.09
N ASN A 52 1.37 14.52 -4.95
CA ASN A 52 1.26 15.95 -4.73
C ASN A 52 2.36 16.42 -3.76
N LEU A 53 3.32 17.19 -4.27
CA LEU A 53 4.45 17.71 -3.49
C LEU A 53 4.05 18.75 -2.45
N ASP A 54 2.83 19.29 -2.50
CA ASP A 54 2.28 20.18 -1.47
C ASP A 54 1.60 19.41 -0.33
N PHE A 55 1.41 18.09 -0.47
CA PHE A 55 0.84 17.26 0.58
C PHE A 55 1.93 16.62 1.44
N ASN A 56 1.84 16.79 2.77
CA ASN A 56 2.77 16.19 3.71
C ASN A 56 2.40 14.72 3.98
N TYR A 57 2.80 13.83 3.07
CA TYR A 57 2.50 12.41 3.17
C TYR A 57 3.15 11.75 4.38
N THR A 58 4.32 12.22 4.84
CA THR A 58 4.97 11.68 6.05
C THR A 58 4.07 11.87 7.26
N ARG A 59 3.62 13.12 7.50
CA ARG A 59 2.70 13.42 8.61
C ARG A 59 1.39 12.63 8.50
N TYR A 60 0.85 12.50 7.30
CA TYR A 60 -0.36 11.72 7.05
C TYR A 60 -0.17 10.23 7.40
N LEU A 61 0.88 9.58 6.88
CA LEU A 61 1.15 8.17 7.14
C LEU A 61 1.51 7.90 8.61
N GLU A 62 2.24 8.83 9.26
CA GLU A 62 2.51 8.77 10.71
C GLU A 62 1.22 8.87 11.52
N THR A 63 0.29 9.74 11.10
CA THR A 63 -1.03 9.89 11.74
C THR A 63 -1.84 8.60 11.62
N LEU A 64 -1.92 8.01 10.40
CA LEU A 64 -2.59 6.73 10.20
C LEU A 64 -1.99 5.62 11.08
N ASN A 65 -0.67 5.53 11.13
CA ASN A 65 0.04 4.53 11.92
C ASN A 65 -0.20 4.72 13.42
N ARG A 66 -0.11 5.95 13.94
CA ARG A 66 -0.40 6.29 15.34
C ARG A 66 -1.82 5.86 15.73
N ASP A 67 -2.78 6.09 14.84
CA ASP A 67 -4.19 5.78 15.06
C ASP A 67 -4.53 4.31 14.73
N ARG A 68 -3.52 3.48 14.43
CA ARG A 68 -3.61 2.04 14.13
C ARG A 68 -4.47 1.71 12.91
N LEU A 69 -4.46 2.60 11.93
CA LEU A 69 -5.06 2.40 10.61
C LEU A 69 -4.06 1.69 9.69
N ASN A 70 -4.54 0.76 8.87
CA ASN A 70 -3.68 -0.21 8.16
C ASN A 70 -3.85 -0.18 6.63
N LEU A 71 -4.55 0.82 6.11
CA LEU A 71 -4.80 0.99 4.68
C LEU A 71 -4.55 2.44 4.28
N THR A 72 -4.09 2.64 3.05
CA THR A 72 -4.21 3.91 2.32
C THR A 72 -4.46 3.57 0.85
N ARG A 73 -5.12 4.46 0.11
CA ARG A 73 -5.33 4.31 -1.34
C ARG A 73 -4.64 5.46 -2.05
N THR A 74 -4.02 5.18 -3.18
CA THR A 74 -3.36 6.21 -3.97
C THR A 74 -3.31 5.83 -5.45
N PHE A 75 -3.20 6.85 -6.31
CA PHE A 75 -2.86 6.64 -7.70
C PHE A 75 -1.35 6.67 -7.90
N THR A 76 -0.88 5.87 -8.85
CA THR A 76 0.54 5.63 -9.11
C THR A 76 1.18 6.71 -10.01
N GLY A 77 0.47 7.82 -10.25
CA GLY A 77 0.92 8.91 -11.12
C GLY A 77 0.43 8.83 -12.57
N VAL A 78 -0.29 7.79 -12.98
CA VAL A 78 -0.86 7.72 -14.35
C VAL A 78 -2.04 8.68 -14.54
N TYR A 79 -2.62 9.13 -13.42
CA TYR A 79 -3.76 10.00 -13.38
C TYR A 79 -3.60 11.02 -12.26
N SER A 80 -3.88 12.28 -12.60
CA SER A 80 -4.13 13.39 -11.69
C SER A 80 -5.29 14.20 -12.26
N GLU A 81 -6.06 14.83 -11.39
CA GLU A 81 -7.15 15.71 -11.80
C GLU A 81 -6.62 17.09 -12.23
N VAL A 82 -7.45 17.81 -12.98
CA VAL A 82 -7.16 19.20 -13.35
C VAL A 82 -7.55 20.11 -12.17
N PRO A 83 -6.76 21.14 -11.84
CA PRO A 83 -7.16 22.12 -10.83
C PRO A 83 -8.57 22.68 -11.09
N GLY A 84 -9.44 22.62 -10.08
CA GLY A 84 -10.85 23.04 -10.18
C GLY A 84 -11.84 21.92 -10.52
N SER A 85 -11.37 20.72 -10.86
CA SER A 85 -12.23 19.54 -11.04
C SER A 85 -13.07 19.28 -9.78
N PHE A 86 -14.35 18.96 -10.00
CA PHE A 86 -15.33 18.54 -9.00
C PHE A 86 -15.58 19.51 -7.82
N GLN A 87 -15.04 20.74 -7.87
CA GLN A 87 -15.19 21.74 -6.81
C GLN A 87 -14.71 21.26 -5.42
N ILE A 88 -13.72 20.36 -5.40
CA ILE A 88 -13.16 19.83 -4.15
C ILE A 88 -12.17 20.86 -3.57
N ALA A 89 -12.45 21.32 -2.35
CA ALA A 89 -11.54 22.21 -1.63
C ALA A 89 -10.22 21.48 -1.32
N SER A 90 -9.08 22.11 -1.61
CA SER A 90 -7.74 21.57 -1.38
C SER A 90 -7.54 20.16 -1.97
N ASN A 91 -8.06 19.92 -3.17
CA ASN A 91 -7.97 18.64 -3.86
C ASN A 91 -6.52 18.14 -4.00
N THR A 92 -6.16 17.14 -3.20
CA THR A 92 -4.81 16.57 -3.21
C THR A 92 -4.50 15.85 -4.52
N LEU A 93 -5.51 15.37 -5.26
CA LEU A 93 -5.33 14.71 -6.55
C LEU A 93 -5.22 15.68 -7.74
N ALA A 94 -5.39 16.98 -7.52
CA ALA A 94 -5.13 18.03 -8.51
C ALA A 94 -3.93 18.91 -8.10
N PRO A 95 -2.67 18.40 -8.17
CA PRO A 95 -1.50 19.20 -7.81
C PRO A 95 -1.40 20.46 -8.66
N LYS A 96 -0.84 21.52 -8.07
CA LYS A 96 -0.52 22.75 -8.81
C LYS A 96 0.52 22.47 -9.92
N PRO A 97 0.61 23.33 -10.94
CA PRO A 97 1.65 23.23 -11.96
C PRO A 97 3.05 23.08 -11.33
N GLY A 98 3.80 22.07 -11.77
CA GLY A 98 5.14 21.77 -11.25
C GLY A 98 5.17 21.10 -9.87
N ARG A 99 4.03 20.83 -9.23
CA ARG A 99 3.93 20.16 -7.92
C ARG A 99 3.46 18.70 -8.01
N PHE A 100 3.28 18.19 -9.22
CA PHE A 100 3.03 16.78 -9.49
C PHE A 100 4.34 15.99 -9.56
N ILE A 101 4.36 14.79 -8.97
CA ILE A 101 5.44 13.81 -9.09
C ILE A 101 4.88 12.44 -9.50
N ALA A 102 5.65 11.72 -10.32
CA ALA A 102 5.37 10.35 -10.75
C ALA A 102 6.62 9.48 -10.54
N PRO A 103 6.49 8.14 -10.48
CA PRO A 103 7.62 7.24 -10.29
C PRO A 103 8.51 7.09 -11.54
N TRP A 104 8.17 7.73 -12.65
CA TRP A 104 8.98 7.80 -13.87
C TRP A 104 9.49 9.21 -14.14
N GLN A 105 10.62 9.28 -14.85
CA GLN A 105 11.18 10.53 -15.32
C GLN A 105 10.23 11.20 -16.32
N ARG A 106 10.04 12.52 -16.18
CA ARG A 106 9.31 13.30 -17.19
C ARG A 106 10.16 13.44 -18.45
N ALA A 107 9.55 13.24 -19.61
CA ALA A 107 10.21 13.50 -20.87
C ALA A 107 10.64 14.98 -20.94
N SER A 108 11.86 15.23 -21.39
CA SER A 108 12.40 16.59 -21.59
C SER A 108 11.91 17.23 -22.90
N THR A 109 11.29 16.43 -23.76
CA THR A 109 10.75 16.90 -25.04
C THR A 109 9.35 17.46 -24.78
N ASN A 110 9.13 18.73 -25.10
CA ASN A 110 7.80 19.36 -25.10
C ASN A 110 6.91 18.69 -26.17
N SER A 111 6.35 17.52 -25.88
CA SER A 111 5.17 17.04 -26.58
C SER A 111 3.96 17.75 -25.95
N ILE A 112 3.52 18.78 -26.64
CA ILE A 112 2.22 19.44 -26.46
C ILE A 112 1.11 18.40 -26.29
N ALA A 113 0.39 18.51 -25.18
CA ALA A 113 -0.96 18.01 -24.98
C ALA A 113 -1.76 19.13 -24.31
#